data_AF-A0AAV1U5M6-F1
#
_entry.id   AF-A0AAV1U5M6-F1
#
_cell.length_a   1.000
_cell.length_b   1.000
_cell.length_c   1.000
_cell.angle_alpha   90.00
_cell.angle_beta   90.00
_cell.angle_gamma   90.00
#
_symmetry.space_group_name_H-M   'P 1'
#
loop_
_entity.id
_entity.type
_entity.pdbx_description
1 polymer ?
#
loop_
_entity_poly.entity_id
_entity_poly.type
_entity_poly.pdbx_seq_one_letter_code
_entity_poly.pdbx_strand_id
1 'polypeptide(L)'
;MVQLGEHNVANYVVQHIIKLVRTEELATEVLEELITSFWTLLTMGRPGVIWRVVELCVTFKLRQQEVFEALVSAIVKQESKKPEAVRKNFVASLLNVQLSTSATSAKVQLNVMGAKIIEQLHQFEAGEYLTPLYKSILSFNSMQLMALAKDSTGSRCVVEPIWESKEPGTAWVRQELYERFVGKFGMLAMDRLGAFSVMKCYEDLSLDKKEAVVRELLAVETQLSGSHFSQLVMNTCHLFEYKQSHEKWEALYTKQQKIAEMFKDFVEEDEIPETKTRQKKSKKSTKRKAVELTGKEAEQRTEEIAKSADVAMIMDALRSGAAGKNKKMKKSKKSKKHRSEDR
;
A
#
# COMPACT_ATOMS: atom_id res chain seq x y z
N MET A 1 1.84 -32.78 11.09
CA MET A 1 1.24 -31.45 11.25
C MET A 1 -0.29 -31.40 11.08
N VAL A 2 -0.92 -32.10 10.13
CA VAL A 2 -2.38 -32.00 9.85
C VAL A 2 -3.25 -32.20 11.09
N GLN A 3 -3.07 -33.33 11.80
CA GLN A 3 -3.87 -33.66 13.00
C GLN A 3 -3.81 -32.57 14.08
N LEU A 4 -2.64 -31.95 14.26
CA LEU A 4 -2.47 -30.84 15.20
C LEU A 4 -3.13 -29.55 14.69
N GLY A 5 -3.12 -29.32 13.37
CA GLY A 5 -3.79 -28.17 12.74
C GLY A 5 -5.31 -28.22 12.84
N GLU A 6 -5.89 -29.42 12.86
CA GLU A 6 -7.33 -29.66 13.03
C GLU A 6 -7.78 -29.55 14.50
N HIS A 7 -6.87 -29.83 15.45
CA HIS A 7 -7.16 -29.80 16.89
C HIS A 7 -7.56 -28.40 17.40
N ASN A 8 -8.54 -28.33 18.30
CA ASN A 8 -9.11 -27.07 18.82
C ASN A 8 -8.10 -26.17 19.55
N VAL A 9 -7.07 -26.75 20.16
CA VAL A 9 -6.01 -26.02 20.87
C VAL A 9 -4.66 -26.09 20.15
N ALA A 10 -4.31 -27.25 19.57
CA ALA A 10 -2.96 -27.46 19.04
C ALA A 10 -2.72 -26.71 17.72
N ASN A 11 -3.78 -26.27 17.04
CA ASN A 11 -3.67 -25.46 15.84
C ASN A 11 -2.87 -24.16 16.06
N TYR A 12 -2.91 -23.58 17.26
CA TYR A 12 -2.11 -22.39 17.57
C TYR A 12 -0.62 -22.69 17.68
N VAL A 13 -0.27 -23.91 18.13
CA VAL A 13 1.12 -24.39 18.12
C VAL A 13 1.59 -24.56 16.69
N VAL A 14 0.76 -25.15 15.82
CA VAL A 14 1.05 -25.26 14.38
C VAL A 14 1.27 -23.89 13.74
N GLN A 15 0.38 -22.92 13.99
CA GLN A 15 0.56 -21.54 13.51
C GLN A 15 1.90 -20.92 13.95
N HIS A 16 2.32 -21.19 15.20
CA HIS A 16 3.59 -20.71 15.72
C HIS A 16 4.79 -21.41 15.06
N ILE A 17 4.71 -22.74 14.87
CA ILE A 17 5.76 -23.52 14.19
C ILE A 17 5.96 -23.00 12.77
N ILE A 18 4.89 -22.81 12.00
CA ILE A 18 4.97 -22.30 10.62
C ILE A 18 5.69 -20.94 10.59
N LYS A 19 5.37 -20.04 11.53
CA LYS A 19 6.02 -18.72 11.63
C LYS A 19 7.52 -18.81 11.95
N LEU A 20 7.96 -19.89 12.58
CA LEU A 20 9.37 -20.10 12.96
C LEU A 20 10.19 -20.80 11.87
N VAL A 21 9.58 -21.25 10.77
CA VAL A 21 10.29 -21.85 9.64
C VAL A 21 11.28 -20.84 9.04
N ARG A 22 12.52 -21.28 8.82
CA ARG A 22 13.63 -20.44 8.33
C ARG A 22 14.27 -20.91 7.03
N THR A 23 13.93 -22.10 6.56
CA THR A 23 14.52 -22.69 5.35
C THR A 23 13.42 -23.07 4.37
N GLU A 24 13.75 -23.02 3.08
CA GLU A 24 12.81 -23.30 1.99
C GLU A 24 12.41 -24.77 1.96
N GLU A 25 13.32 -25.68 2.33
CA GLU A 25 13.06 -27.12 2.39
C GLU A 25 11.96 -27.42 3.42
N LEU A 26 12.10 -26.90 4.63
CA LEU A 26 11.09 -27.05 5.68
C LEU A 26 9.78 -26.34 5.31
N ALA A 27 9.86 -25.20 4.62
CA ALA A 27 8.67 -24.51 4.14
C ALA A 27 7.90 -25.36 3.12
N THR A 28 8.62 -26.08 2.26
CA THR A 28 8.06 -27.01 1.27
C THR A 28 7.39 -28.19 1.92
N GLU A 29 8.04 -28.85 2.89
CA GLU A 29 7.46 -29.96 3.66
C GLU A 29 6.16 -29.54 4.38
N VAL A 30 6.18 -28.37 5.03
CA VAL A 30 5.01 -27.80 5.71
C VAL A 30 3.87 -27.52 4.73
N LEU A 31 4.19 -26.97 3.56
CA LEU A 31 3.21 -26.66 2.54
C LEU A 31 2.56 -27.93 1.98
N GLU A 32 3.36 -28.93 1.59
CA GLU A 32 2.89 -30.21 1.05
C GLU A 32 1.94 -30.92 2.01
N GLU A 33 2.27 -30.91 3.31
CA GLU A 33 1.43 -31.55 4.31
C GLU A 33 0.08 -30.81 4.49
N LEU A 34 0.08 -29.47 4.51
CA LEU A 34 -1.11 -28.68 4.90
C LEU A 34 -2.02 -28.25 3.76
N ILE A 35 -1.52 -28.12 2.52
CA ILE A 35 -2.29 -27.59 1.38
C ILE A 35 -3.53 -28.46 1.10
N THR A 36 -3.40 -29.78 1.22
CA THR A 36 -4.49 -30.73 0.98
C THR A 36 -5.61 -30.63 2.02
N SER A 37 -5.31 -30.07 3.20
CA SER A 37 -6.25 -29.94 4.32
C SER A 37 -6.99 -28.60 4.37
N PHE A 38 -6.78 -27.68 3.42
CA PHE A 38 -7.38 -26.33 3.45
C PHE A 38 -8.91 -26.36 3.62
N TRP A 39 -9.61 -27.25 2.90
CA TRP A 39 -11.06 -27.38 3.03
C TRP A 39 -11.49 -27.85 4.43
N THR A 40 -10.78 -28.81 5.01
CA THR A 40 -11.05 -29.31 6.36
C THR A 40 -10.80 -28.22 7.39
N LEU A 41 -9.67 -27.51 7.28
CA LEU A 41 -9.31 -26.40 8.17
C LEU A 41 -10.34 -25.26 8.11
N LEU A 42 -10.85 -24.90 6.92
CA LEU A 42 -11.92 -23.91 6.78
C LEU A 42 -13.21 -24.38 7.46
N THR A 43 -13.60 -25.63 7.23
CA THR A 43 -14.84 -26.21 7.79
C THR A 43 -14.79 -26.28 9.32
N MET A 44 -13.60 -26.57 9.89
CA MET A 44 -13.37 -26.63 11.33
C MET A 44 -13.15 -25.25 12.00
N GLY A 45 -13.22 -24.16 11.24
CA GLY A 45 -13.00 -22.81 11.78
C GLY A 45 -11.54 -22.57 12.20
N ARG A 46 -10.58 -23.08 11.43
CA ARG A 46 -9.12 -22.93 11.65
C ARG A 46 -8.42 -22.11 10.54
N PRO A 47 -8.97 -20.95 10.10
CA PRO A 47 -8.34 -20.16 9.04
C PRO A 47 -6.98 -19.59 9.43
N GLY A 48 -6.64 -19.52 10.72
CA GLY A 48 -5.33 -19.06 11.18
C GLY A 48 -4.17 -19.95 10.72
N VAL A 49 -4.38 -21.26 10.60
CA VAL A 49 -3.38 -22.19 10.04
C VAL A 49 -3.15 -21.86 8.56
N ILE A 50 -4.24 -21.69 7.81
CA ILE A 50 -4.20 -21.32 6.39
C ILE A 50 -3.48 -19.99 6.21
N TRP A 51 -3.81 -18.97 7.02
CA TRP A 51 -3.11 -17.68 6.99
C TRP A 51 -1.59 -17.84 7.12
N ARG A 52 -1.12 -18.68 8.06
CA ARG A 52 0.32 -18.91 8.24
C ARG A 52 0.95 -19.66 7.07
N VAL A 53 0.24 -20.60 6.44
CA VAL A 53 0.72 -21.24 5.21
C VAL A 53 0.82 -20.23 4.06
N VAL A 54 -0.18 -19.35 3.89
CA VAL A 54 -0.14 -18.31 2.86
C VAL A 54 1.00 -17.31 3.12
N GLU A 55 1.18 -16.87 4.37
CA GLU A 55 2.30 -16.01 4.79
C GLU A 55 3.67 -16.67 4.55
N LEU A 56 3.78 -17.98 4.78
CA LEU A 56 4.97 -18.77 4.46
C LEU A 56 5.27 -18.74 2.95
N CYS A 57 4.23 -18.88 2.12
CA CYS A 57 4.36 -18.84 0.66
C CYS A 57 4.74 -17.44 0.13
N VAL A 58 4.34 -16.37 0.82
CA VAL A 58 4.87 -15.01 0.54
C VAL A 58 6.37 -14.96 0.85
N THR A 59 6.75 -15.44 2.04
CA THR A 59 8.12 -15.34 2.56
C THR A 59 9.14 -16.08 1.68
N PHE A 60 8.79 -17.28 1.22
CA PHE A 60 9.66 -18.15 0.42
C PHE A 60 9.33 -18.15 -1.08
N LYS A 61 8.34 -17.35 -1.53
CA LYS A 61 7.85 -17.33 -2.92
C LYS A 61 7.48 -18.73 -3.46
N LEU A 62 6.91 -19.55 -2.59
CA LEU A 62 6.71 -20.97 -2.85
C LEU A 62 5.30 -21.24 -3.41
N ARG A 63 5.22 -21.81 -4.62
CA ARG A 63 3.99 -22.42 -5.20
C ARG A 63 2.72 -21.56 -5.02
N GLN A 64 2.84 -20.24 -5.15
CA GLN A 64 1.78 -19.29 -4.79
C GLN A 64 0.50 -19.48 -5.60
N GLN A 65 0.62 -19.75 -6.91
CA GLN A 65 -0.52 -20.05 -7.77
C GLN A 65 -1.30 -21.29 -7.29
N GLU A 66 -0.60 -22.40 -7.04
CA GLU A 66 -1.21 -23.64 -6.57
C GLU A 66 -1.91 -23.44 -5.21
N VAL A 67 -1.27 -22.70 -4.30
CA VAL A 67 -1.86 -22.36 -2.98
C VAL A 67 -3.12 -21.52 -3.12
N PHE A 68 -3.11 -20.54 -4.03
CA PHE A 68 -4.29 -19.73 -4.31
C PHE A 68 -5.42 -20.59 -4.88
N GLU A 69 -5.15 -21.42 -5.88
CA GLU A 69 -6.12 -22.31 -6.51
C GLU A 69 -6.70 -23.34 -5.53
N ALA A 70 -5.86 -23.91 -4.65
CA ALA A 70 -6.29 -24.82 -3.59
C ALA A 70 -7.22 -24.11 -2.61
N LEU A 71 -6.92 -22.87 -2.23
CA LEU A 71 -7.75 -22.08 -1.34
C LEU A 71 -9.09 -21.70 -1.98
N VAL A 72 -9.09 -21.28 -3.24
CA VAL A 72 -10.31 -21.00 -4.01
C VAL A 72 -11.18 -22.25 -4.10
N SER A 73 -10.59 -23.39 -4.46
CA SER A 73 -11.28 -24.68 -4.57
C SER A 73 -11.89 -25.11 -3.23
N ALA A 74 -11.16 -24.92 -2.12
CA ALA A 74 -11.65 -25.21 -0.79
C ALA A 74 -12.88 -24.37 -0.42
N ILE A 75 -12.88 -23.07 -0.76
CA ILE A 75 -14.02 -22.19 -0.50
C ILE A 75 -15.21 -22.52 -1.39
N VAL A 76 -14.99 -22.77 -2.69
CA VAL A 76 -16.06 -23.21 -3.60
C VAL A 76 -16.73 -24.49 -3.09
N LYS A 77 -15.94 -25.44 -2.59
CA LYS A 77 -16.45 -26.67 -1.96
C LYS A 77 -17.20 -26.42 -0.64
N GLN A 78 -16.84 -25.40 0.12
CA GLN A 78 -17.55 -25.02 1.34
C GLN A 78 -18.89 -24.33 1.03
N GLU A 79 -18.91 -23.45 0.02
CA GLU A 79 -20.11 -22.72 -0.41
C GLU A 79 -21.09 -23.61 -1.18
N SER A 80 -20.63 -24.63 -1.91
CA SER A 80 -21.52 -25.56 -2.63
C SER A 80 -22.47 -26.34 -1.71
N LYS A 81 -22.09 -26.52 -0.44
CA LYS A 81 -22.93 -27.11 0.62
C LYS A 81 -24.09 -26.20 1.06
N LYS A 82 -24.06 -24.91 0.71
CA LYS A 82 -25.10 -23.95 1.07
C LYS A 82 -26.12 -23.80 -0.08
N PRO A 83 -27.38 -23.44 0.23
CA PRO A 83 -28.37 -23.08 -0.79
C PRO A 83 -27.85 -21.96 -1.69
N GLU A 84 -28.17 -22.04 -2.98
CA GLU A 84 -27.67 -21.10 -4.01
C GLU A 84 -27.91 -19.63 -3.64
N ALA A 85 -29.09 -19.32 -3.09
CA ALA A 85 -29.49 -17.97 -2.70
C ALA A 85 -28.60 -17.30 -1.64
N VAL A 86 -27.81 -18.07 -0.88
CA VAL A 86 -26.94 -17.54 0.18
C VAL A 86 -25.46 -17.80 -0.07
N ARG A 87 -25.11 -18.37 -1.24
CA ARG A 87 -23.71 -18.63 -1.60
C ARG A 87 -22.95 -17.31 -1.72
N LYS A 88 -21.75 -17.29 -1.14
CA LYS A 88 -20.85 -16.15 -1.20
C LYS A 88 -19.74 -16.45 -2.22
N ASN A 89 -19.24 -15.41 -2.87
CA ASN A 89 -18.00 -15.52 -3.64
C ASN A 89 -16.78 -15.68 -2.70
N PHE A 90 -15.61 -15.90 -3.30
CA PHE A 90 -14.36 -16.21 -2.61
C PHE A 90 -14.06 -15.29 -1.41
N VAL A 91 -13.93 -13.99 -1.67
CA VAL A 91 -13.60 -12.96 -0.65
C VAL A 91 -14.76 -12.74 0.31
N ALA A 92 -16.01 -12.71 -0.19
CA ALA A 92 -17.17 -12.55 0.69
C ALA A 92 -17.34 -13.72 1.67
N SER A 93 -16.94 -14.94 1.28
CA SER A 93 -16.90 -16.11 2.15
C SER A 93 -15.81 -15.97 3.22
N LEU A 94 -14.58 -15.58 2.83
CA LEU A 94 -13.47 -15.34 3.77
C LEU A 94 -13.79 -14.26 4.80
N LEU A 95 -14.25 -13.10 4.34
CA LEU A 95 -14.51 -11.95 5.19
C LEU A 95 -15.80 -12.09 6.00
N ASN A 96 -16.81 -12.80 5.48
CA ASN A 96 -18.14 -12.89 6.07
C ASN A 96 -18.70 -11.52 6.49
N VAL A 97 -18.56 -10.52 5.61
CA VAL A 97 -18.93 -9.12 5.91
C VAL A 97 -20.40 -9.02 6.33
N GLN A 98 -20.64 -8.45 7.50
CA GLN A 98 -21.96 -8.12 8.02
C GLN A 98 -22.01 -6.63 8.33
N LEU A 99 -23.00 -5.94 7.77
CA LEU A 99 -23.26 -4.54 8.08
C LEU A 99 -24.24 -4.48 9.24
N SER A 100 -23.80 -3.98 10.38
CA SER A 100 -24.70 -3.65 11.49
C SER A 100 -25.02 -2.16 11.42
N THR A 101 -26.28 -1.84 11.13
CA THR A 101 -26.77 -0.47 11.21
C THR A 101 -27.18 -0.18 12.65
N SER A 102 -26.39 0.61 13.37
CA SER A 102 -26.87 1.30 14.58
C SER A 102 -27.40 2.68 14.18
N ALA A 103 -28.28 3.26 15.00
CA ALA A 103 -28.86 4.60 14.78
C ALA A 103 -27.80 5.71 14.61
N THR A 104 -26.54 5.46 15.02
CA THR A 104 -25.46 6.46 15.01
C THR A 104 -24.22 6.07 14.19
N SER A 105 -24.11 4.82 13.70
CA SER A 105 -23.01 4.42 12.81
C SER A 105 -23.27 3.06 12.14
N ALA A 106 -22.82 2.93 10.90
CA ALA A 106 -22.69 1.63 10.24
C ALA A 106 -21.39 0.98 10.70
N LYS A 107 -21.48 -0.05 11.55
CA LYS A 107 -20.31 -0.83 11.97
C LYS A 107 -20.23 -2.09 11.12
N VAL A 108 -19.09 -2.32 10.49
CA VAL A 108 -18.83 -3.59 9.80
C VAL A 108 -18.31 -4.62 10.79
N GLN A 109 -18.84 -5.83 10.71
CA GLN A 109 -18.23 -7.00 11.32
C GLN A 109 -17.65 -7.86 10.20
N LEU A 110 -16.40 -8.28 10.37
CA LEU A 110 -15.70 -9.13 9.42
C LEU A 110 -14.79 -10.12 10.14
N ASN A 111 -14.49 -11.22 9.47
CA ASN A 111 -13.56 -12.23 9.93
C ASN A 111 -12.12 -11.74 9.73
N VAL A 112 -11.46 -11.41 10.85
CA VAL A 112 -10.09 -10.89 10.87
C VAL A 112 -9.10 -11.86 10.22
N MET A 113 -9.23 -13.17 10.43
CA MET A 113 -8.33 -14.13 9.77
C MET A 113 -8.57 -14.19 8.26
N GLY A 114 -9.82 -14.10 7.81
CA GLY A 114 -10.13 -13.99 6.38
C GLY A 114 -9.46 -12.77 5.75
N ALA A 115 -9.51 -11.62 6.44
CA ALA A 115 -8.85 -10.41 6.00
C ALA A 115 -7.32 -10.54 5.95
N LYS A 116 -6.70 -11.15 6.96
CA LYS A 116 -5.24 -11.40 6.95
C LYS A 116 -4.80 -12.37 5.86
N ILE A 117 -5.62 -13.36 5.51
CA ILE A 117 -5.34 -14.21 4.35
C ILE A 117 -5.31 -13.35 3.09
N ILE A 118 -6.32 -12.50 2.88
CA ILE A 118 -6.40 -11.59 1.73
C ILE A 118 -5.19 -10.65 1.68
N GLU A 119 -4.77 -10.09 2.82
CA GLU A 119 -3.56 -9.27 2.95
C GLU A 119 -2.31 -9.99 2.46
N GLN A 120 -2.16 -11.29 2.73
CA GLN A 120 -1.04 -12.07 2.22
C GLN A 120 -1.19 -12.38 0.72
N LEU A 121 -2.41 -12.63 0.25
CA LEU A 121 -2.67 -12.87 -1.18
C LEU A 121 -2.36 -11.65 -2.04
N HIS A 122 -2.52 -10.43 -1.52
CA HIS A 122 -2.08 -9.20 -2.19
C HIS A 122 -0.56 -9.12 -2.40
N GLN A 123 0.22 -9.91 -1.66
CA GLN A 123 1.69 -9.96 -1.75
C GLN A 123 2.20 -11.13 -2.61
N PHE A 124 1.29 -11.95 -3.17
CA PHE A 124 1.69 -12.96 -4.15
C PHE A 124 2.21 -12.28 -5.43
N GLU A 125 3.07 -12.98 -6.14
CA GLU A 125 3.61 -12.53 -7.41
C GLU A 125 2.48 -12.29 -8.42
N ALA A 126 2.66 -11.25 -9.23
CA ALA A 126 1.63 -10.83 -10.16
C ALA A 126 1.35 -11.94 -11.19
N GLY A 127 0.06 -12.23 -11.40
CA GLY A 127 -0.35 -13.21 -12.39
C GLY A 127 -1.86 -13.21 -12.59
N GLU A 128 -2.30 -13.66 -13.77
CA GLU A 128 -3.73 -13.75 -14.12
C GLU A 128 -4.52 -14.62 -13.14
N TYR A 129 -3.85 -15.60 -12.50
CA TYR A 129 -4.44 -16.47 -11.49
C TYR A 129 -5.00 -15.69 -10.28
N LEU A 130 -4.52 -14.47 -9.98
CA LEU A 130 -5.07 -13.61 -8.92
C LEU A 130 -6.34 -12.86 -9.33
N THR A 131 -6.74 -12.88 -10.61
CA THR A 131 -7.96 -12.20 -11.09
C THR A 131 -9.22 -12.53 -10.27
N PRO A 132 -9.48 -13.80 -9.85
CA PRO A 132 -10.62 -14.13 -9.00
C PRO A 132 -10.59 -13.43 -7.64
N LEU A 133 -9.42 -13.15 -7.05
CA LEU A 133 -9.30 -12.37 -5.82
C LEU A 133 -9.89 -10.98 -6.03
N TYR A 134 -9.38 -10.27 -7.03
CA TYR A 134 -9.75 -8.88 -7.28
C TYR A 134 -11.20 -8.72 -7.73
N LYS A 135 -11.67 -9.56 -8.65
CA LYS A 135 -13.10 -9.58 -9.04
C LYS A 135 -14.00 -9.84 -7.84
N SER A 136 -13.58 -10.70 -6.92
CA SER A 136 -14.34 -11.01 -5.71
C SER A 136 -14.33 -9.84 -4.72
N ILE A 137 -13.24 -9.08 -4.56
CA ILE A 137 -13.24 -7.82 -3.77
C ILE A 137 -14.17 -6.81 -4.43
N LEU A 138 -14.05 -6.59 -5.73
CA LEU A 138 -14.84 -5.62 -6.47
C LEU A 138 -16.32 -5.99 -6.57
N SER A 139 -16.70 -7.24 -6.32
CA SER A 139 -18.11 -7.65 -6.30
C SER A 139 -18.91 -7.08 -5.11
N PHE A 140 -18.24 -6.57 -4.06
CA PHE A 140 -18.94 -5.93 -2.95
C PHE A 140 -19.70 -4.69 -3.44
N ASN A 141 -20.90 -4.49 -2.88
CA ASN A 141 -21.67 -3.29 -3.19
C ASN A 141 -21.01 -2.04 -2.60
N SER A 142 -21.47 -0.87 -3.02
CA SER A 142 -20.83 0.38 -2.63
C SER A 142 -20.86 0.65 -1.12
N MET A 143 -21.92 0.23 -0.40
CA MET A 143 -21.99 0.40 1.05
C MET A 143 -20.97 -0.51 1.77
N GLN A 144 -20.81 -1.74 1.29
CA GLN A 144 -19.83 -2.69 1.84
C GLN A 144 -18.40 -2.22 1.60
N LEU A 145 -18.06 -1.76 0.40
CA LEU A 145 -16.73 -1.21 0.10
C LEU A 145 -16.41 0.02 0.95
N MET A 146 -17.38 0.92 1.13
CA MET A 146 -17.24 2.07 2.04
C MET A 146 -17.02 1.64 3.49
N ALA A 147 -17.77 0.63 3.95
CA ALA A 147 -17.63 0.12 5.32
C ALA A 147 -16.28 -0.57 5.53
N LEU A 148 -15.76 -1.28 4.53
CA LEU A 148 -14.42 -1.86 4.56
C LEU A 148 -13.34 -0.76 4.62
N ALA A 149 -13.44 0.27 3.78
CA ALA A 149 -12.48 1.39 3.77
C ALA A 149 -12.47 2.21 5.08
N LYS A 150 -13.55 2.15 5.86
CA LYS A 150 -13.68 2.82 7.17
C LYS A 150 -13.40 1.90 8.35
N ASP A 151 -13.08 0.64 8.10
CA ASP A 151 -12.77 -0.34 9.15
C ASP A 151 -11.26 -0.52 9.33
N SER A 152 -10.85 -0.76 10.57
CA SER A 152 -9.43 -0.93 10.92
C SER A 152 -8.77 -2.09 10.18
N THR A 153 -9.48 -3.21 10.03
CA THR A 153 -8.97 -4.42 9.38
C THR A 153 -9.33 -4.42 7.90
N GLY A 154 -10.56 -4.02 7.54
CA GLY A 154 -11.00 -3.91 6.15
C GLY A 154 -10.14 -2.94 5.34
N SER A 155 -9.82 -1.77 5.90
CA SER A 155 -9.00 -0.77 5.22
C SER A 155 -7.59 -1.32 5.02
N ARG A 156 -6.92 -1.75 6.09
CA ARG A 156 -5.52 -2.18 6.06
C ARG A 156 -5.26 -3.46 5.27
N CYS A 157 -6.15 -4.45 5.37
CA CYS A 157 -5.91 -5.77 4.79
C CYS A 157 -6.54 -5.96 3.40
N VAL A 158 -7.52 -5.14 3.00
CA VAL A 158 -8.30 -5.35 1.76
C VAL A 158 -8.26 -4.14 0.83
N VAL A 159 -8.50 -2.94 1.34
CA VAL A 159 -8.67 -1.74 0.48
C VAL A 159 -7.33 -1.05 0.21
N GLU A 160 -6.56 -0.75 1.24
CA GLU A 160 -5.28 -0.04 1.13
C GLU A 160 -4.24 -0.79 0.28
N PRO A 161 -4.08 -2.12 0.34
CA PRO A 161 -3.14 -2.84 -0.52
C PRO A 161 -3.43 -2.70 -2.02
N ILE A 162 -4.69 -2.48 -2.40
CA ILE A 162 -5.05 -2.21 -3.80
C ILE A 162 -4.48 -0.85 -4.23
N TRP A 163 -4.61 0.18 -3.38
CA TRP A 163 -4.06 1.51 -3.66
C TRP A 163 -2.54 1.55 -3.66
N GLU A 164 -1.91 0.81 -2.75
CA GLU A 164 -0.45 0.77 -2.63
C GLU A 164 0.23 -0.05 -3.72
N SER A 165 -0.49 -0.98 -4.34
CA SER A 165 0.05 -1.78 -5.44
C SER A 165 0.47 -0.87 -6.60
N LYS A 166 1.74 -0.97 -7.00
CA LYS A 166 2.28 -0.33 -8.21
C LYS A 166 2.35 -1.29 -9.41
N GLU A 167 1.79 -2.50 -9.26
CA GLU A 167 1.81 -3.52 -10.29
C GLU A 167 0.97 -3.09 -11.51
N PRO A 168 1.55 -3.01 -12.73
CA PRO A 168 0.81 -2.61 -13.93
C PRO A 168 -0.30 -3.61 -14.31
N GLY A 169 -0.05 -4.92 -14.14
CA GLY A 169 -1.02 -5.97 -14.49
C GLY A 169 -2.34 -5.90 -13.70
N THR A 170 -2.34 -5.24 -12.54
CA THR A 170 -3.52 -5.06 -11.70
C THR A 170 -4.01 -3.60 -11.66
N ALA A 171 -3.55 -2.74 -12.57
CA ALA A 171 -4.00 -1.34 -12.64
C ALA A 171 -5.51 -1.19 -12.83
N TRP A 172 -6.13 -2.14 -13.55
CA TRP A 172 -7.58 -2.19 -13.74
C TRP A 172 -8.35 -2.30 -12.40
N VAL A 173 -7.76 -2.94 -11.39
CA VAL A 173 -8.38 -3.11 -10.05
C VAL A 173 -8.45 -1.76 -9.34
N ARG A 174 -7.36 -0.99 -9.37
CA ARG A 174 -7.31 0.38 -8.83
C ARG A 174 -8.33 1.27 -9.54
N GLN A 175 -8.41 1.16 -10.86
CA GLN A 175 -9.35 1.92 -11.66
C GLN A 175 -10.82 1.59 -11.31
N GLU A 176 -11.18 0.32 -11.27
CA GLU A 176 -12.56 -0.08 -10.96
C GLU A 176 -12.91 0.30 -9.51
N LEU A 177 -11.99 0.13 -8.56
CA LEU A 177 -12.20 0.54 -7.17
C LEU A 177 -12.39 2.07 -7.06
N TYR A 178 -11.65 2.86 -7.83
CA TYR A 178 -11.83 4.31 -7.90
C TYR A 178 -13.24 4.65 -8.35
N GLU A 179 -13.72 4.03 -9.43
CA GLU A 179 -15.08 4.24 -9.95
C GLU A 179 -16.16 3.90 -8.92
N ARG A 180 -15.94 2.89 -8.06
CA ARG A 180 -16.86 2.58 -6.95
C ARG A 180 -16.90 3.65 -5.86
N PHE A 181 -15.83 4.43 -5.70
CA PHE A 181 -15.71 5.49 -4.70
C PHE A 181 -16.00 6.89 -5.21
N VAL A 182 -16.13 7.09 -6.53
CA VAL A 182 -16.70 8.33 -7.08
C VAL A 182 -18.04 8.64 -6.40
N GLY A 183 -18.20 9.92 -6.02
CA GLY A 183 -19.30 10.46 -5.24
C GLY A 183 -19.20 10.21 -3.73
N LYS A 184 -18.11 9.63 -3.22
CA LYS A 184 -17.96 9.21 -1.82
C LYS A 184 -16.64 9.65 -1.18
N PHE A 185 -15.78 10.35 -1.92
CA PHE A 185 -14.49 10.79 -1.37
C PHE A 185 -14.66 11.78 -0.22
N GLY A 186 -15.66 12.66 -0.27
CA GLY A 186 -16.03 13.52 0.86
C GLY A 186 -16.39 12.71 2.11
N MET A 187 -17.22 11.67 1.97
CA MET A 187 -17.61 10.80 3.09
C MET A 187 -16.46 9.97 3.64
N LEU A 188 -15.50 9.58 2.81
CA LEU A 188 -14.29 8.88 3.24
C LEU A 188 -13.33 9.83 3.98
N ALA A 189 -13.14 11.05 3.47
CA ALA A 189 -12.25 12.04 4.05
C ALA A 189 -12.69 12.53 5.44
N MET A 190 -13.99 12.50 5.73
CA MET A 190 -14.54 12.79 7.06
C MET A 190 -14.35 11.65 8.07
N ASP A 191 -14.04 10.44 7.61
CA ASP A 191 -13.79 9.28 8.46
C ASP A 191 -12.29 9.16 8.81
N ARG A 192 -11.99 8.84 10.08
CA ARG A 192 -10.61 8.70 10.56
C ARG A 192 -9.79 7.67 9.76
N LEU A 193 -10.40 6.55 9.39
CA LEU A 193 -9.72 5.47 8.66
C LEU A 193 -9.92 5.64 7.14
N GLY A 194 -11.10 6.06 6.72
CA GLY A 194 -11.41 6.36 5.32
C GLY A 194 -10.49 7.43 4.71
N ALA A 195 -10.02 8.40 5.50
CA ALA A 195 -9.05 9.42 5.07
C ALA A 195 -7.78 8.81 4.45
N PHE A 196 -7.29 7.68 4.98
CA PHE A 196 -6.11 6.99 4.42
C PHE A 196 -6.39 6.42 3.03
N SER A 197 -7.60 5.88 2.80
CA SER A 197 -8.00 5.41 1.48
C SER A 197 -8.05 6.58 0.47
N VAL A 198 -8.49 7.77 0.88
CA VAL A 198 -8.49 8.95 0.00
C VAL A 198 -7.07 9.36 -0.36
N MET A 199 -6.19 9.55 0.62
CA MET A 199 -4.80 9.97 0.38
C MET A 199 -4.05 8.99 -0.51
N LYS A 200 -4.16 7.69 -0.25
CA LYS A 200 -3.47 6.64 -1.02
C LYS A 200 -4.02 6.51 -2.43
N CYS A 201 -5.35 6.52 -2.59
CA CYS A 201 -5.97 6.52 -3.90
C CYS A 201 -5.47 7.72 -4.71
N TYR A 202 -5.46 8.91 -4.10
CA TYR A 202 -5.14 10.17 -4.75
C TYR A 202 -3.71 10.23 -5.31
N GLU A 203 -2.73 9.59 -4.67
CA GLU A 203 -1.31 9.64 -5.04
C GLU A 203 -1.09 9.34 -6.54
N ASP A 204 -1.66 8.23 -7.03
CA ASP A 204 -1.42 7.70 -8.38
C ASP A 204 -2.50 8.07 -9.42
N LEU A 205 -3.47 8.93 -9.06
CA LEU A 205 -4.52 9.33 -10.00
C LEU A 205 -3.96 10.22 -11.12
N SER A 206 -4.56 10.08 -12.31
CA SER A 206 -4.41 11.08 -13.37
C SER A 206 -4.97 12.42 -12.93
N LEU A 207 -4.50 13.51 -13.54
CA LEU A 207 -4.88 14.88 -13.18
C LEU A 207 -6.41 15.08 -13.20
N ASP A 208 -7.10 14.59 -14.23
CA ASP A 208 -8.57 14.67 -14.34
C ASP A 208 -9.29 13.99 -13.15
N LYS A 209 -8.76 12.86 -12.69
CA LYS A 209 -9.33 12.12 -11.54
C LYS A 209 -8.98 12.80 -10.22
N LYS A 210 -7.78 13.37 -10.09
CA LYS A 210 -7.42 14.23 -8.96
C LYS A 210 -8.39 15.41 -8.86
N GLU A 211 -8.73 16.04 -9.99
CA GLU A 211 -9.69 17.15 -10.02
C GLU A 211 -11.08 16.70 -9.56
N ALA A 212 -11.56 15.56 -10.05
CA ALA A 212 -12.85 14.99 -9.64
C ALA A 212 -12.93 14.76 -8.12
N VAL A 213 -11.88 14.17 -7.52
CA VAL A 213 -11.78 13.98 -6.06
C VAL A 213 -11.80 15.32 -5.34
N VAL A 214 -11.02 16.30 -5.80
CA VAL A 214 -10.95 17.64 -5.18
C VAL A 214 -12.28 18.37 -5.23
N ARG A 215 -13.03 18.27 -6.33
CA ARG A 215 -14.39 18.82 -6.44
C ARG A 215 -15.34 18.22 -5.41
N GLU A 216 -15.28 16.92 -5.19
CA GLU A 216 -16.08 16.26 -4.14
C GLU A 216 -15.71 16.73 -2.73
N LEU A 217 -14.40 16.90 -2.46
CA LEU A 217 -13.92 17.40 -1.17
C LEU A 217 -14.33 18.86 -0.93
N LEU A 218 -14.27 19.70 -1.96
CA LEU A 218 -14.66 21.11 -1.88
C LEU A 218 -16.16 21.25 -1.53
N ALA A 219 -17.01 20.37 -2.05
CA ALA A 219 -18.45 20.37 -1.74
C ALA A 219 -18.76 20.12 -0.24
N VAL A 220 -17.83 19.51 0.51
CA VAL A 220 -17.97 19.23 1.95
C VAL A 220 -16.89 19.91 2.80
N GLU A 221 -16.21 20.94 2.29
CA GLU A 221 -15.08 21.63 2.94
C GLU A 221 -15.39 22.05 4.39
N THR A 222 -16.58 22.60 4.63
CA THR A 222 -17.00 23.07 5.96
C THR A 222 -17.00 21.93 6.98
N GLN A 223 -17.36 20.71 6.56
CA GLN A 223 -17.37 19.51 7.39
C GLN A 223 -15.96 18.93 7.59
N LEU A 224 -15.07 19.09 6.61
CA LEU A 224 -13.67 18.61 6.69
C LEU A 224 -12.80 19.42 7.64
N SER A 225 -13.11 20.70 7.86
CA SER A 225 -12.30 21.60 8.69
C SER A 225 -12.14 21.16 10.16
N GLY A 226 -13.04 20.32 10.68
CA GLY A 226 -13.11 19.93 12.09
C GLY A 226 -12.28 18.72 12.52
N SER A 227 -11.58 18.03 11.60
CA SER A 227 -10.85 16.78 11.90
C SER A 227 -9.40 16.83 11.43
N HIS A 228 -8.45 16.41 12.29
CA HIS A 228 -7.03 16.31 11.94
C HIS A 228 -6.79 15.43 10.70
N PHE A 229 -7.48 14.29 10.60
CA PHE A 229 -7.34 13.40 9.43
C PHE A 229 -7.90 14.03 8.16
N SER A 230 -9.00 14.77 8.28
CA SER A 230 -9.58 15.50 7.16
C SER A 230 -8.67 16.65 6.71
N GLN A 231 -7.97 17.33 7.64
CA GLN A 231 -6.93 18.30 7.28
C GLN A 231 -5.76 17.66 6.52
N LEU A 232 -5.31 16.46 6.91
CA LEU A 232 -4.29 15.73 6.14
C LEU A 232 -4.75 15.46 4.70
N VAL A 233 -6.02 15.09 4.50
CA VAL A 233 -6.59 14.90 3.16
C VAL A 233 -6.60 16.23 2.39
N MET A 234 -7.09 17.31 2.99
CA MET A 234 -7.12 18.63 2.34
C MET A 234 -5.73 19.11 1.91
N ASN A 235 -4.71 18.89 2.75
CA ASN A 235 -3.33 19.22 2.44
C ASN A 235 -2.76 18.33 1.33
N THR A 236 -3.04 17.02 1.37
CA THR A 236 -2.59 16.05 0.36
C THR A 236 -3.17 16.37 -1.02
N CYS A 237 -4.42 16.84 -1.06
CA CYS A 237 -5.11 17.16 -2.29
C CYS A 237 -4.94 18.63 -2.74
N HIS A 238 -4.18 19.44 -1.99
CA HIS A 238 -4.01 20.87 -2.24
C HIS A 238 -5.37 21.61 -2.41
N LEU A 239 -6.34 21.28 -1.53
CA LEU A 239 -7.72 21.76 -1.66
C LEU A 239 -7.82 23.29 -1.60
N PHE A 240 -6.98 23.93 -0.78
CA PHE A 240 -6.96 25.38 -0.62
C PHE A 240 -6.47 26.08 -1.90
N GLU A 241 -5.40 25.58 -2.51
CA GLU A 241 -4.87 26.08 -3.77
C GLU A 241 -5.90 25.93 -4.89
N TYR A 242 -6.58 24.78 -4.96
CA TYR A 242 -7.66 24.56 -5.93
C TYR A 242 -8.80 25.57 -5.77
N LYS A 243 -9.22 25.83 -4.53
CA LYS A 243 -10.29 26.80 -4.21
C LYS A 243 -9.91 28.23 -4.62
N GLN A 244 -8.63 28.60 -4.49
CA GLN A 244 -8.17 29.93 -4.90
C GLN A 244 -7.99 30.06 -6.41
N SER A 245 -7.36 29.08 -7.04
CA SER A 245 -7.02 29.12 -8.45
C SER A 245 -6.76 27.71 -8.97
N HIS A 246 -7.64 27.27 -9.86
CA HIS A 246 -7.48 26.02 -10.60
C HIS A 246 -6.12 25.93 -11.30
N GLU A 247 -5.72 26.99 -12.01
CA GLU A 247 -4.44 27.05 -12.75
C GLU A 247 -3.22 26.83 -11.84
N LYS A 248 -3.22 27.45 -10.64
CA LYS A 248 -2.12 27.26 -9.68
C LYS A 248 -2.06 25.82 -9.18
N TRP A 249 -3.21 25.23 -8.87
CA TRP A 249 -3.30 23.85 -8.43
C TRP A 249 -2.84 22.87 -9.51
N GLU A 250 -3.26 23.09 -10.76
CA GLU A 250 -2.87 22.28 -11.90
C GLU A 250 -1.34 22.33 -12.13
N ALA A 251 -0.76 23.53 -12.05
CA ALA A 251 0.67 23.75 -12.21
C ALA A 251 1.52 23.00 -11.17
N LEU A 252 1.01 22.75 -9.96
CA LEU A 252 1.71 21.95 -8.95
C LEU A 252 1.97 20.53 -9.47
N TYR A 253 0.95 19.89 -10.06
CA TYR A 253 1.07 18.52 -10.57
C TYR A 253 1.84 18.45 -11.87
N THR A 254 1.66 19.41 -12.78
CA THR A 254 2.46 19.46 -14.01
C THR A 254 3.96 19.62 -13.70
N LYS A 255 4.31 20.42 -12.69
CA LYS A 255 5.69 20.56 -12.23
C LYS A 255 6.23 19.26 -11.64
N GLN A 256 5.45 18.58 -10.79
CA GLN A 256 5.83 17.30 -10.21
C GLN A 256 6.05 16.22 -11.28
N GLN A 257 5.18 16.14 -12.28
CA GLN A 257 5.32 15.21 -13.40
C GLN A 257 6.60 15.48 -14.21
N LYS A 258 6.87 16.73 -14.60
CA LYS A 258 8.10 17.10 -15.31
C LYS A 258 9.35 16.74 -14.52
N ILE A 259 9.33 16.95 -13.21
CA ILE A 259 10.44 16.57 -12.34
C ILE A 259 10.63 15.06 -12.35
N ALA A 260 9.57 14.28 -12.18
CA ALA A 260 9.62 12.81 -12.22
C ALA A 260 10.13 12.28 -13.57
N GLU A 261 9.71 12.88 -14.69
CA GLU A 261 10.21 12.56 -16.04
C GLU A 261 11.71 12.83 -16.16
N MET A 262 12.18 14.02 -15.75
CA MET A 262 13.62 14.35 -15.78
C MET A 262 14.47 13.39 -14.92
N PHE A 263 13.96 12.93 -13.78
CA PHE A 263 14.65 11.94 -12.95
C PHE A 263 14.64 10.55 -13.58
N LYS A 264 13.56 10.17 -14.27
CA LYS A 264 13.48 8.89 -14.99
C LYS A 264 14.51 8.83 -16.11
N ASP A 265 14.64 9.91 -16.88
CA ASP A 265 15.62 10.01 -17.96
C ASP A 265 17.07 9.86 -17.44
N PHE A 266 17.37 10.44 -16.26
CA PHE A 266 18.69 10.29 -15.64
C PHE A 266 18.98 8.87 -15.15
N VAL A 267 17.98 8.19 -14.57
CA VAL A 267 18.14 6.81 -14.07
C VAL A 267 18.24 5.81 -15.23
N GLU A 268 17.52 6.05 -16.33
CA GLU A 268 17.63 5.23 -17.55
C GLU A 268 18.96 5.45 -18.29
N GLU A 269 19.62 6.60 -18.13
CA GLU A 269 20.96 6.86 -18.69
C GLU A 269 22.12 6.14 -17.96
N ASP A 270 21.94 5.77 -16.68
CA ASP A 270 22.96 5.05 -15.89
C ASP A 270 22.89 3.50 -16.04
N GLU A 271 21.84 2.94 -16.65
CA GLU A 271 21.78 1.53 -17.05
C GLU A 271 22.45 1.31 -18.42
N ILE A 272 23.79 1.35 -18.45
CA ILE A 272 24.57 0.92 -19.61
C ILE A 272 24.52 -0.61 -19.71
N PRO A 273 24.08 -1.21 -20.84
CA PRO A 273 24.11 -2.67 -20.99
C PRO A 273 25.55 -3.16 -21.14
N GLU A 274 25.94 -4.11 -20.29
CA GLU A 274 27.21 -4.83 -20.38
C GLU A 274 27.31 -5.66 -21.68
N THR A 275 28.54 -5.67 -22.21
CA THR A 275 29.15 -6.61 -23.18
C THR A 275 28.78 -6.53 -24.67
N LYS A 276 29.75 -6.06 -25.47
CA LYS A 276 30.59 -6.94 -26.31
C LYS A 276 31.82 -6.20 -26.88
N THR A 277 33.00 -6.78 -26.60
CA THR A 277 34.33 -6.43 -27.10
C THR A 277 34.50 -6.68 -28.61
N ARG A 278 35.14 -5.74 -29.35
CA ARG A 278 36.47 -5.88 -30.02
C ARG A 278 36.74 -4.81 -31.12
N GLN A 279 37.86 -4.08 -30.94
CA GLN A 279 38.86 -3.58 -31.95
C GLN A 279 38.37 -2.60 -33.05
N LYS A 280 39.07 -1.55 -33.52
CA LYS A 280 40.46 -1.05 -33.44
C LYS A 280 40.52 0.39 -34.05
N LYS A 281 41.34 1.29 -33.46
CA LYS A 281 42.14 2.43 -34.01
C LYS A 281 41.49 3.37 -35.08
N SER A 282 41.48 4.70 -34.95
CA SER A 282 42.64 5.61 -34.84
C SER A 282 42.22 7.11 -34.75
N LYS A 283 43.18 7.98 -34.37
CA LYS A 283 43.27 9.46 -34.56
C LYS A 283 42.81 10.40 -33.43
N LYS A 284 43.75 10.59 -32.49
CA LYS A 284 44.49 11.83 -32.15
C LYS A 284 43.75 13.19 -32.11
N SER A 285 43.80 13.78 -30.91
CA SER A 285 43.92 15.20 -30.55
C SER A 285 42.85 16.19 -31.04
N THR A 286 41.97 16.61 -30.12
CA THR A 286 41.61 18.01 -29.73
C THR A 286 40.25 17.99 -29.03
N LYS A 287 40.18 17.58 -27.75
CA LYS A 287 38.93 17.67 -26.97
C LYS A 287 39.12 17.60 -25.45
N ARG A 288 40.26 18.07 -24.93
CA ARG A 288 40.55 18.06 -23.47
C ARG A 288 40.36 19.39 -22.75
N LYS A 289 39.97 20.47 -23.44
CA LYS A 289 39.66 21.77 -22.79
C LYS A 289 38.19 22.13 -22.74
N ALA A 290 37.32 21.48 -23.53
CA ALA A 290 35.89 21.77 -23.52
C ALA A 290 35.10 20.98 -22.46
N VAL A 291 35.63 19.85 -21.98
CA VAL A 291 34.94 18.96 -21.03
C VAL A 291 35.10 19.42 -19.57
N GLU A 292 36.21 20.11 -19.25
CA GLU A 292 36.50 20.56 -17.88
C GLU A 292 35.80 21.89 -17.51
N LEU A 293 35.39 22.67 -18.52
CA LEU A 293 34.57 23.88 -18.35
C LEU A 293 33.08 23.52 -18.15
N THR A 294 32.57 22.55 -18.92
CA THR A 294 31.17 22.09 -18.79
C THR A 294 30.90 21.31 -17.51
N GLY A 295 31.90 20.58 -16.98
CA GLY A 295 31.76 19.86 -15.71
C GLY A 295 31.64 20.79 -14.50
N LYS A 296 32.43 21.87 -14.47
CA LYS A 296 32.41 22.85 -13.36
C LYS A 296 31.16 23.73 -13.38
N GLU A 297 30.65 24.08 -14.57
CA GLU A 297 29.37 24.78 -14.71
C GLU A 297 28.16 23.89 -14.37
N ALA A 298 28.25 22.58 -14.65
CA ALA A 298 27.22 21.61 -14.27
C ALA A 298 27.22 21.32 -12.76
N GLU A 299 28.39 21.18 -12.12
CA GLU A 299 28.52 21.03 -10.66
C GLU A 299 28.09 22.30 -9.91
N GLN A 300 28.38 23.50 -10.42
CA GLN A 300 27.89 24.75 -9.83
C GLN A 300 26.37 24.90 -9.96
N ARG A 301 25.78 24.50 -11.09
CA ARG A 301 24.31 24.54 -11.28
C ARG A 301 23.60 23.51 -10.42
N THR A 302 24.14 22.31 -10.24
CA THR A 302 23.55 21.31 -9.33
C THR A 302 23.69 21.74 -7.86
N GLU A 303 24.79 22.37 -7.47
CA GLU A 303 24.93 22.97 -6.13
C GLU A 303 23.99 24.16 -5.90
N GLU A 304 23.78 25.03 -6.89
CA GLU A 304 22.86 26.17 -6.79
C GLU A 304 21.38 25.73 -6.73
N ILE A 305 21.01 24.67 -7.47
CA ILE A 305 19.66 24.10 -7.44
C ILE A 305 19.42 23.34 -6.13
N ALA A 306 20.42 22.63 -5.60
CA ALA A 306 20.34 21.97 -4.30
C ALA A 306 20.32 22.96 -3.12
N LYS A 307 20.87 24.16 -3.29
CA LYS A 307 20.83 25.27 -2.31
C LYS A 307 19.52 26.07 -2.38
N SER A 308 18.64 25.82 -3.35
CA SER A 308 17.30 26.41 -3.34
C SER A 308 16.50 25.89 -2.14
N ALA A 309 15.94 26.82 -1.36
CA ALA A 309 15.33 26.52 -0.05
C ALA A 309 14.22 25.46 -0.15
N ASP A 310 13.48 25.42 -1.26
CA ASP A 310 12.39 24.46 -1.48
C ASP A 310 12.89 23.04 -1.75
N VAL A 311 13.99 22.87 -2.50
CA VAL A 311 14.57 21.55 -2.81
C VAL A 311 15.31 20.97 -1.60
N ALA A 312 15.99 21.83 -0.84
CA ALA A 312 16.61 21.45 0.42
C ALA A 312 15.55 20.96 1.42
N MET A 313 14.40 21.63 1.52
CA MET A 313 13.30 21.27 2.41
C MET A 313 12.61 19.96 1.99
N ILE A 314 12.48 19.70 0.69
CA ILE A 314 11.97 18.42 0.15
C ILE A 314 12.97 17.27 0.43
N MET A 315 14.27 17.50 0.22
CA MET A 315 15.30 16.51 0.53
C MET A 315 15.44 16.24 2.03
N ASP A 316 15.22 17.24 2.89
CA ASP A 316 15.20 17.07 4.35
C ASP A 316 13.95 16.35 4.83
N ALA A 317 12.79 16.57 4.20
CA ALA A 317 11.57 15.80 4.46
C ALA A 317 11.74 14.32 4.08
N LEU A 318 12.42 14.03 2.97
CA LEU A 318 12.75 12.67 2.54
C LEU A 318 13.81 12.00 3.43
N ARG A 319 14.82 12.73 3.89
CA ARG A 319 15.84 12.20 4.82
C ARG A 319 15.31 11.98 6.24
N SER A 320 14.44 12.86 6.72
CA SER A 320 13.82 12.73 8.06
C SER A 320 12.78 11.62 8.13
N GLY A 321 12.19 11.22 6.99
CA GLY A 321 11.33 10.03 6.88
C GLY A 321 12.04 8.69 7.04
N ALA A 322 13.37 8.63 6.85
CA ALA A 322 14.16 7.39 6.85
C ALA A 322 14.93 7.11 8.16
N ALA A 323 14.97 8.03 9.13
CA ALA A 323 15.75 7.88 10.37
C ALA A 323 14.90 8.07 11.63
N GLY A 324 14.15 7.02 12.00
CA GLY A 324 13.23 7.04 13.14
C GLY A 324 13.27 5.83 14.07
N LYS A 325 14.43 5.20 14.29
CA LYS A 325 14.66 4.32 15.46
C LYS A 325 15.99 4.65 16.13
N ASN A 326 15.92 4.84 17.46
CA ASN A 326 17.00 4.96 18.45
C ASN A 326 17.78 6.29 18.55
N LYS A 327 17.46 7.12 19.56
CA LYS A 327 18.21 7.13 20.84
C LYS A 327 17.71 8.17 21.86
N LYS A 328 17.43 7.63 23.05
CA LYS A 328 17.51 8.18 24.41
C LYS A 328 18.04 9.62 24.59
N MET A 329 17.24 10.40 25.30
CA MET A 329 17.60 11.54 26.16
C MET A 329 18.99 11.39 26.80
N LYS A 330 19.84 12.41 26.63
CA LYS A 330 20.94 12.71 27.56
C LYS A 330 21.00 14.21 27.83
N LYS A 331 20.79 14.53 29.10
CA LYS A 331 20.92 15.84 29.76
C LYS A 331 22.20 16.57 29.35
N SER A 332 22.11 17.86 29.05
CA SER A 332 23.25 18.79 29.16
C SER A 332 23.21 19.50 30.51
N LYS A 333 24.40 19.67 31.08
CA LYS A 333 24.69 20.28 32.38
C LYS A 333 25.77 21.34 32.09
N LYS A 334 25.68 22.49 32.78
CA LYS A 334 26.69 23.57 32.97
C LYS A 334 26.83 24.57 31.79
N SER A 335 26.98 25.89 32.02
CA SER A 335 27.43 26.60 33.23
C SER A 335 27.14 28.12 33.26
N LYS A 336 26.91 28.64 34.49
CA LYS A 336 27.48 29.85 35.15
C LYS A 336 27.23 31.25 34.54
N LYS A 337 27.17 32.38 35.25
CA LYS A 337 27.14 32.82 36.68
C LYS A 337 27.37 34.35 36.61
N HIS A 338 26.54 35.22 37.21
CA HIS A 338 26.79 36.15 38.34
C HIS A 338 25.83 37.37 38.15
N ARG A 339 25.42 38.25 39.08
CA ARG A 339 25.39 38.42 40.56
C ARG A 339 24.66 39.76 40.84
N SER A 340 23.85 39.84 41.90
CA SER A 340 23.60 40.99 42.84
C SER A 340 22.27 40.68 43.54
N GLU A 341 22.19 40.31 44.83
CA GLU A 341 22.43 41.10 46.06
C GLU A 341 21.81 42.51 45.95
N ASP A 342 20.59 42.71 46.45
CA ASP A 342 20.39 43.31 47.77
C ASP A 342 18.90 43.45 48.17
N ARG A 343 18.64 43.13 49.44
CA ARG A 343 17.52 43.48 50.34
C ARG A 343 16.12 42.89 50.14
#